data_AF-A0A6G1ACQ1-F1
#
_entry.id   AF-A0A6G1ACQ1-F1
#
_cell.length_a   1.000
_cell.length_b   1.000
_cell.length_c   1.000
_cell.angle_alpha   90.00
_cell.angle_beta   90.00
_cell.angle_gamma   90.00
#
_symmetry.space_group_name_H-M   'P 1'
#
loop_
_entity.id
_entity.type
_entity.pdbx_description
1 polymer ?
#
loop_
_entity_poly.entity_id
_entity_poly.type
_entity_poly.pdbx_seq_one_letter_code
_entity_poly.pdbx_strand_id
1 'polypeptide(L)'
;SSPSSMAFNGKYEIESEKNYDEFMQRLGLPSDVIEKGRNFKIVTEVQQDGENFVWSQHYPSGHSITNKFTIGKECDMETVGGKKFKATVQMEGAAKIVADFPNYHHTSEIVGDKLVEVSVL
;
A
#
# COMPACT_ATOMS: atom_id res chain seq x y z
N SER A 1 16.77 10.84 22.23
CA SER A 1 15.92 9.90 21.50
C SER A 1 14.77 10.68 20.92
N SER A 2 14.86 11.06 19.64
CA SER A 2 13.72 11.67 18.95
C SER A 2 12.62 10.63 18.82
N PRO A 3 11.34 10.95 19.05
CA PRO A 3 10.27 10.01 18.78
C PRO A 3 10.38 9.63 17.31
N SER A 4 10.41 8.34 17.02
CA SER A 4 10.16 7.81 15.68
C SER A 4 8.91 8.51 15.15
N SER A 5 9.09 9.43 14.21
CA SER A 5 8.00 10.18 13.61
C SER A 5 6.98 9.17 13.09
N MET A 6 5.74 9.23 13.58
CA MET A 6 4.61 8.48 13.03
C MET A 6 4.21 9.13 11.70
N ALA A 7 5.16 9.23 10.77
CA ALA A 7 5.04 10.04 9.57
C ALA A 7 3.88 9.57 8.68
N PHE A 8 3.56 8.28 8.74
CA PHE A 8 2.52 7.66 7.93
C PHE A 8 1.13 7.75 8.56
N ASN A 9 0.99 8.17 9.82
CA ASN A 9 -0.32 8.19 10.48
C ASN A 9 -1.27 9.17 9.78
N GLY A 10 -2.37 8.67 9.23
CA GLY A 10 -3.30 9.54 8.52
C GLY A 10 -4.31 8.81 7.64
N LYS A 11 -5.13 9.60 6.96
CA LYS A 11 -6.03 9.17 5.89
C LYS A 11 -5.64 9.90 4.62
N TYR A 12 -5.43 9.15 3.55
CA TYR A 12 -4.98 9.64 2.25
C TYR A 12 -5.99 9.24 1.19
N GLU A 13 -6.58 10.21 0.51
CA GLU A 13 -7.41 9.96 -0.68
C GLU A 13 -6.50 9.98 -1.91
N ILE A 14 -6.73 9.07 -2.86
CA ILE A 14 -5.97 9.04 -4.10
C ILE A 14 -6.13 10.37 -4.86
N GLU A 15 -5.00 11.05 -5.06
CA GLU A 15 -4.96 12.32 -5.80
C GLU A 15 -4.64 12.09 -7.28
N SER A 16 -3.67 11.21 -7.56
CA SER A 16 -3.23 10.89 -8.92
C SER A 16 -2.57 9.52 -8.98
N GLU A 17 -2.60 8.90 -10.15
CA GLU A 17 -1.92 7.66 -10.46
C GLU A 17 -1.31 7.73 -11.86
N LYS A 18 -0.24 6.96 -12.11
CA LYS A 18 0.43 6.86 -13.42
C LYS A 18 0.64 5.40 -13.76
N ASN A 19 0.47 5.05 -15.03
CA ASN A 19 0.69 3.70 -15.56
C ASN A 19 -0.19 2.60 -14.92
N TYR A 20 -1.34 2.95 -14.34
CA TYR A 20 -2.27 2.02 -13.68
C TYR A 20 -2.64 0.83 -14.58
N ASP A 21 -3.16 1.12 -15.77
CA ASP A 21 -3.57 0.11 -16.75
C ASP A 21 -2.43 -0.86 -17.11
N GLU A 22 -1.27 -0.32 -17.46
CA GLU A 22 -0.11 -1.12 -17.88
C GLU A 22 0.38 -2.01 -16.73
N PHE A 23 0.47 -1.45 -15.52
CA PHE A 23 0.90 -2.20 -14.35
C PHE A 23 -0.08 -3.33 -14.01
N MET A 24 -1.38 -3.04 -13.96
CA MET A 24 -2.40 -4.03 -13.63
C MET A 24 -2.51 -5.14 -14.70
N GLN A 25 -2.36 -4.80 -15.98
CA GLN A 25 -2.30 -5.80 -17.06
C GLN A 25 -1.09 -6.73 -16.90
N ARG A 26 0.08 -6.19 -16.57
CA ARG A 26 1.29 -7.00 -16.33
C ARG A 26 1.17 -7.89 -15.09
N LEU A 27 0.39 -7.48 -14.09
CA LEU A 27 0.00 -8.34 -12.96
C LEU A 27 -1.05 -9.40 -13.31
N GLY A 28 -1.57 -9.40 -14.55
CA GLY A 28 -2.52 -10.39 -15.05
C GLY A 28 -3.97 -10.14 -14.64
N LEU A 29 -4.33 -8.91 -14.26
CA LEU A 29 -5.73 -8.58 -13.98
C LEU A 29 -6.54 -8.53 -15.28
N PRO A 30 -7.77 -9.07 -15.31
CA PRO A 30 -8.66 -8.95 -16.46
C PRO A 30 -8.99 -7.49 -16.78
N SER A 31 -9.09 -7.15 -18.07
CA SER A 31 -9.38 -5.76 -18.51
C SER A 31 -10.66 -5.19 -17.92
N ASP A 32 -11.70 -6.00 -17.72
CA ASP A 32 -12.95 -5.54 -17.12
C ASP A 32 -12.81 -5.19 -15.63
N VAL A 33 -11.89 -5.84 -14.91
CA VAL A 33 -11.54 -5.51 -13.52
C VAL A 33 -10.74 -4.21 -13.47
N ILE A 34 -9.79 -4.03 -14.38
CA ILE A 34 -8.98 -2.81 -14.51
C ILE A 34 -9.88 -1.61 -14.82
N GLU A 35 -10.78 -1.74 -15.78
CA GLU A 35 -11.71 -0.67 -16.14
C GLU A 35 -12.64 -0.28 -15.00
N LYS A 36 -13.12 -1.27 -14.23
CA LYS A 36 -13.95 -1.00 -13.04
C LYS A 36 -13.17 -0.29 -11.96
N GLY A 37 -11.91 -0.69 -11.72
CA GLY A 37 -11.05 -0.08 -10.72
C GLY A 37 -10.56 1.32 -11.07
N ARG A 38 -10.57 1.67 -12.37
CA ARG A 38 -10.14 2.97 -12.87
C ARG A 38 -10.94 4.09 -12.24
N ASN A 39 -10.26 5.14 -11.79
CA ASN A 39 -10.85 6.32 -11.14
C ASN A 39 -11.56 6.02 -9.80
N PHE A 40 -11.33 4.87 -9.18
CA PHE A 40 -11.82 4.64 -7.82
C PHE A 40 -11.15 5.62 -6.87
N LYS A 41 -11.98 6.33 -6.10
CA LYS A 41 -11.54 7.18 -5.01
C LYS A 41 -11.19 6.32 -3.80
N ILE A 42 -10.06 5.63 -3.87
CA ILE A 42 -9.57 4.79 -2.80
C ILE A 42 -9.07 5.70 -1.67
N VAL A 43 -9.47 5.38 -0.45
CA VAL A 43 -8.94 6.03 0.76
C VAL A 43 -8.04 5.05 1.48
N THR A 44 -6.78 5.40 1.65
CA THR A 44 -5.80 4.67 2.45
C THR A 44 -5.77 5.25 3.87
N GLU A 45 -6.14 4.46 4.86
CA GLU A 45 -6.02 4.80 6.28
C GLU A 45 -4.87 4.02 6.91
N VAL A 46 -3.90 4.74 7.49
CA VAL A 46 -2.72 4.17 8.13
C VAL A 46 -2.69 4.55 9.60
N GLN A 47 -2.60 3.52 10.44
CA GLN A 47 -2.33 3.65 11.87
C GLN A 47 -0.95 3.05 12.15
N GLN A 48 -0.01 3.88 12.60
CA GLN A 48 1.36 3.51 12.92
C GLN A 48 1.57 3.63 14.43
N ASP A 49 1.94 2.52 15.06
CA ASP A 49 2.37 2.46 16.46
C ASP A 49 3.80 1.91 16.52
N GLY A 50 4.76 2.83 16.44
CA GLY A 50 6.18 2.50 16.30
C GLY A 50 6.45 1.71 15.03
N GLU A 51 6.76 0.42 15.19
CA GLU A 51 7.04 -0.54 14.12
C GLU A 51 5.80 -1.32 13.66
N ASN A 52 4.66 -1.15 14.34
CA ASN A 52 3.42 -1.84 14.00
C ASN A 52 2.53 -0.94 13.15
N PHE A 53 1.96 -1.52 12.09
CA PHE A 53 1.11 -0.81 11.15
C PHE A 53 -0.22 -1.54 10.96
N VAL A 54 -1.27 -0.74 10.88
CA VAL A 54 -2.57 -1.15 10.33
C VAL A 54 -2.80 -0.30 9.09
N TRP A 55 -2.75 -0.94 7.93
CA TRP A 55 -2.88 -0.31 6.62
C TRP A 55 -4.18 -0.75 5.98
N SER A 56 -5.14 0.17 5.86
CA SER A 56 -6.47 -0.11 5.32
C SER A 56 -6.72 0.65 4.03
N GLN A 57 -7.19 -0.04 3.00
CA GLN A 57 -7.65 0.56 1.75
C GLN A 57 -9.16 0.42 1.66
N HIS A 58 -9.86 1.55 1.56
CA HIS A 58 -11.31 1.64 1.47
C HIS A 58 -11.73 1.92 0.04
N TYR A 59 -12.53 1.01 -0.53
CA TYR A 59 -13.02 1.10 -1.90
C TYR A 59 -14.43 1.71 -1.95
N PRO A 60 -14.78 2.48 -3.01
CA PRO A 60 -16.11 3.07 -3.14
C PRO A 60 -17.27 2.07 -3.11
N SER A 61 -17.03 0.80 -3.45
CA SER A 61 -18.01 -0.28 -3.39
C SER A 61 -18.40 -0.70 -1.96
N GLY A 62 -17.78 -0.12 -0.93
CA GLY A 62 -17.96 -0.49 0.48
C GLY A 62 -17.05 -1.64 0.92
N HIS A 63 -16.29 -2.25 0.00
CA HIS A 63 -15.25 -3.22 0.35
C HIS A 63 -14.04 -2.51 0.97
N SER A 64 -13.35 -3.16 1.90
CA SER A 64 -12.12 -2.65 2.49
C SER A 64 -11.15 -3.80 2.72
N ILE A 65 -9.86 -3.51 2.49
CA ILE A 65 -8.77 -4.45 2.68
C ILE A 65 -7.87 -3.89 3.77
N THR A 66 -7.58 -4.69 4.80
CA THR A 66 -6.74 -4.27 5.92
C THR A 66 -5.60 -5.24 6.11
N ASN A 67 -4.37 -4.73 5.96
CA ASN A 67 -3.15 -5.44 6.25
C ASN A 67 -2.56 -4.96 7.58
N LYS A 68 -2.20 -5.90 8.45
CA LYS A 68 -1.52 -5.62 9.72
C LYS A 68 -0.13 -6.21 9.67
N PHE A 69 0.88 -5.39 9.84
CA PHE A 69 2.27 -5.83 9.75
C PHE A 69 3.16 -5.15 10.78
N THR A 70 4.25 -5.81 11.11
CA THR A 70 5.33 -5.26 11.92
C THR A 70 6.59 -5.20 11.07
N ILE A 71 7.29 -4.06 11.09
CA ILE A 71 8.55 -3.89 10.36
C ILE A 71 9.54 -4.99 10.75
N GLY A 72 10.19 -5.58 9.74
CA GLY A 72 11.19 -6.64 9.89
C GLY A 72 10.65 -8.02 10.24
N LYS A 73 9.31 -8.20 10.30
CA LYS A 73 8.68 -9.50 10.55
C LYS A 73 7.86 -9.96 9.36
N GLU A 74 7.91 -11.27 9.10
CA GLU A 74 7.02 -11.89 8.12
C GLU A 74 5.58 -11.85 8.64
N CYS A 75 4.68 -11.29 7.83
CA CYS A 75 3.27 -11.11 8.18
C CYS A 75 2.37 -11.67 7.07
N ASP A 76 1.17 -12.11 7.44
CA ASP A 76 0.13 -12.44 6.47
C ASP A 76 -0.45 -11.14 5.88
N MET A 77 -0.46 -11.07 4.55
CA MET A 77 -0.94 -9.93 3.78
C MET A 77 -1.96 -10.40 2.74
N GLU A 78 -2.82 -9.48 2.33
CA GLU A 78 -3.83 -9.66 1.30
C GLU A 78 -3.63 -8.61 0.20
N THR A 79 -3.59 -9.10 -1.04
CA THR A 79 -3.54 -8.24 -2.24
C THR A 79 -4.91 -7.64 -2.53
N VAL A 80 -4.95 -6.59 -3.35
CA VAL A 80 -6.19 -5.99 -3.87
C VAL A 80 -7.13 -7.02 -4.52
N GLY A 81 -6.58 -8.09 -5.09
CA GLY A 81 -7.35 -9.18 -5.70
C GLY A 81 -7.80 -10.29 -4.72
N GLY A 82 -7.69 -10.07 -3.41
CA GLY A 82 -8.09 -11.04 -2.37
C GLY A 82 -7.14 -12.23 -2.20
N LYS A 83 -6.00 -12.25 -2.89
CA LYS A 83 -4.98 -13.31 -2.69
C LYS A 83 -4.20 -13.03 -1.42
N LYS A 84 -4.13 -14.03 -0.55
CA LYS A 84 -3.32 -14.02 0.67
C LYS A 84 -1.92 -14.55 0.41
N PHE A 85 -0.92 -13.92 1.01
CA PHE A 85 0.48 -14.27 0.90
C PHE A 85 1.23 -13.83 2.16
N LYS A 86 2.48 -14.26 2.31
CA LYS A 86 3.37 -13.79 3.37
C LYS A 86 4.40 -12.85 2.77
N ALA A 87 4.68 -11.75 3.45
CA ALA A 87 5.76 -10.84 3.10
C ALA A 87 6.36 -10.19 4.34
N THR A 88 7.59 -9.73 4.19
CA THR A 88 8.27 -8.94 5.22
C THR A 88 8.34 -7.49 4.75
N VAL A 89 7.76 -6.59 5.52
CA VAL A 89 7.84 -5.16 5.27
C VAL A 89 9.03 -4.59 6.03
N GLN A 90 9.85 -3.79 5.35
CA GLN A 90 11.05 -3.16 5.87
C GLN A 90 10.89 -1.63 5.91
N MET A 91 11.75 -0.98 6.69
CA MET A 91 11.89 0.48 6.70
C MET A 91 13.31 0.84 6.21
N GLU A 92 13.40 1.58 5.10
CA GLU A 92 14.63 2.20 4.63
C GLU A 92 14.77 3.60 5.23
N GLY A 93 15.84 3.81 5.99
CA GLY A 93 16.07 5.07 6.69
C GLY A 93 14.97 5.34 7.73
N ALA A 94 14.49 6.59 7.79
CA ALA A 94 13.52 7.03 8.80
C ALA A 94 12.08 7.16 8.29
N ALA A 95 11.84 7.08 6.98
CA ALA A 95 10.58 7.54 6.38
C ALA A 95 10.14 6.81 5.10
N LYS A 96 10.77 5.68 4.73
CA LYS A 96 10.42 4.93 3.53
C LYS A 96 10.14 3.47 3.88
N ILE A 97 8.92 3.04 3.64
CA ILE A 97 8.49 1.64 3.77
C ILE A 97 8.82 0.92 2.47
N VAL A 98 9.28 -0.31 2.59
CA VAL A 98 9.66 -1.16 1.46
C VAL A 98 9.10 -2.57 1.67
N ALA A 99 8.48 -3.14 0.65
CA ALA A 99 7.95 -4.49 0.68
C ALA A 99 8.20 -5.19 -0.66
N ASP A 100 8.81 -6.37 -0.59
CA ASP A 100 8.97 -7.25 -1.74
C ASP A 100 7.74 -8.15 -1.86
N PHE A 101 6.92 -7.90 -2.87
CA PHE A 101 5.84 -8.79 -3.26
C PHE A 101 6.37 -9.82 -4.28
N PRO A 102 5.71 -10.98 -4.46
CA PRO A 102 6.19 -12.01 -5.38
C PRO A 102 6.45 -11.55 -6.82
N ASN A 103 5.74 -10.50 -7.28
CA ASN A 103 5.81 -10.03 -8.68
C ASN A 103 6.27 -8.58 -8.82
N TYR A 104 6.49 -7.86 -7.72
CA TYR A 104 6.88 -6.44 -7.77
C TYR A 104 7.50 -5.99 -6.45
N HIS A 105 8.38 -5.01 -6.55
CA HIS A 105 8.90 -4.25 -5.43
C HIS A 105 7.99 -3.06 -5.16
N HIS A 106 7.61 -2.85 -3.91
CA HIS A 106 6.73 -1.77 -3.50
C HIS A 106 7.41 -0.86 -2.47
N THR A 107 7.30 0.44 -2.67
CA THR A 107 7.78 1.43 -1.71
C THR A 107 6.72 2.46 -1.40
N SER A 108 6.64 2.88 -0.14
CA SER A 108 5.75 3.94 0.30
C SER A 108 6.52 4.97 1.11
N GLU A 109 6.36 6.25 0.81
CA GLU A 109 7.02 7.34 1.55
C GLU A 109 6.10 8.55 1.69
N ILE A 110 6.41 9.40 2.67
CA ILE A 110 5.69 10.65 2.90
C ILE A 110 6.48 11.80 2.28
N VAL A 111 5.90 12.42 1.26
CA VAL A 111 6.48 13.60 0.57
C VAL A 111 5.59 14.80 0.87
N GLY A 112 6.02 15.64 1.82
CA GLY A 112 5.19 16.71 2.35
C GLY A 112 4.04 16.14 3.18
N ASP A 113 2.81 16.39 2.77
CA ASP A 113 1.58 15.85 3.36
C ASP A 113 1.00 14.67 2.57
N LYS A 114 1.70 14.20 1.53
CA LYS A 114 1.22 13.17 0.61
C LYS A 114 1.88 11.83 0.88
N LEU A 115 1.06 10.78 0.87
CA LEU A 115 1.51 9.40 0.75
C LEU A 115 1.80 9.09 -0.73
N VAL A 116 3.06 8.76 -1.04
CA VAL A 116 3.50 8.39 -2.38
C VAL A 116 3.82 6.90 -2.38
N GLU A 117 3.10 6.15 -3.20
CA GLU A 117 3.26 4.69 -3.36
C GLU A 117 3.80 4.39 -4.77
N VAL A 118 4.87 3.61 -4.85
CA VAL A 118 5.52 3.22 -6.09
C VAL A 118 5.66 1.71 -6.14
N SER A 119 5.14 1.10 -7.20
CA SER A 119 5.30 -0.33 -7.48
C SER A 119 6.10 -0.50 -8.77
N VAL A 120 7.17 -1.29 -8.72
CA VAL A 120 8.05 -1.59 -9.85
C VAL A 120 8.14 -3.11 -10.00
N LEU A 121 7.94 -3.61 -11.23
CA LEU A 121 8.06 -5.04 -11.56
C LEU A 121 9.51 -5.52 -11.52
#